data_AF-A0AAV3ZJD3-F1
#
_entry.id   AF-A0AAV3ZJD3-F1
#
_cell.length_a   1.000
_cell.length_b   1.000
_cell.length_c   1.000
_cell.angle_alpha   90.00
_cell.angle_beta   90.00
_cell.angle_gamma   90.00
#
_symmetry.space_group_name_H-M   'P 1'
#
loop_
_entity.id
_entity.type
_entity.pdbx_description
1 polymer ?
#
loop_
_entity_poly.entity_id
_entity_poly.type
_entity_poly.pdbx_seq_one_letter_code
_entity_poly.pdbx_strand_id
1 'polypeptide(L)'
;MKSWWHGGGALSFCAYPDKFGIKVFELCDSNTAYCCKLDFYTGRKKNSPLGATFDIVEGLIAPHLDWGQTLYINNYYTSPILFACLKEHSTLASGTMRMNQPWKCCHN
;
A
#
# COMPACT_ATOMS: atom_id res chain seq x y z
N MET A 1 6.71 -24.26 6.51
CA MET A 1 5.76 -24.28 5.38
C MET A 1 6.48 -23.78 4.14
N LYS A 2 6.23 -24.44 3.01
CA LYS A 2 7.09 -24.50 1.84
C LYS A 2 7.12 -23.19 1.05
N SER A 3 8.32 -22.88 0.57
CA SER A 3 8.74 -21.72 -0.23
C SER A 3 7.95 -21.59 -1.53
N TRP A 4 7.35 -20.42 -1.73
CA TRP A 4 6.90 -19.91 -3.03
C TRP A 4 7.21 -18.42 -3.09
N TRP A 5 8.49 -18.06 -3.28
CA TRP A 5 8.94 -16.71 -3.63
C TRP A 5 10.26 -16.83 -4.39
N HIS A 6 10.19 -17.07 -5.69
CA HIS A 6 11.36 -16.93 -6.56
C HIS A 6 11.00 -15.97 -7.69
N GLY A 7 11.59 -14.77 -7.65
CA GLY A 7 11.64 -13.84 -8.77
C GLY A 7 10.61 -12.70 -8.71
N GLY A 8 10.96 -11.62 -8.01
CA GLY A 8 10.22 -10.35 -8.03
C GLY A 8 10.41 -9.62 -6.71
N GLY A 9 11.03 -8.44 -6.72
CA GLY A 9 11.15 -7.61 -5.52
C GLY A 9 9.76 -7.35 -4.94
N ALA A 10 9.59 -7.57 -3.65
CA ALA A 10 8.30 -7.47 -2.98
C ALA A 10 8.38 -6.41 -1.88
N LEU A 11 7.47 -5.44 -1.93
CA LEU A 11 7.36 -4.36 -0.97
C LEU A 11 6.23 -4.64 0.01
N SER A 12 6.44 -4.35 1.28
CA SER A 12 5.43 -4.46 2.33
C SER A 12 5.11 -3.10 2.90
N PHE A 13 3.82 -2.78 2.97
CA PHE A 13 3.32 -1.57 3.62
C PHE A 13 2.72 -1.91 4.99
N CYS A 14 3.26 -1.27 6.04
CA CYS A 14 2.82 -1.43 7.42
C CYS A 14 2.48 -0.08 8.06
N ALA A 15 1.52 -0.11 8.99
CA ALA A 15 1.16 1.07 9.78
C ALA A 15 0.87 0.63 11.21
N TYR A 16 1.63 1.14 12.17
CA TYR A 16 1.51 0.77 13.57
C TYR A 16 0.64 1.80 14.30
N PRO A 17 -0.54 1.41 14.83
CA PRO A 17 -1.31 2.27 15.70
C PRO A 17 -0.76 2.20 17.13
N ASP A 18 -0.40 3.33 17.71
CA ASP A 18 -0.08 3.41 19.13
C ASP A 18 -1.07 4.34 19.86
N LYS A 19 -1.48 3.96 21.07
CA LYS A 19 -2.49 4.70 21.85
C LYS A 19 -1.97 6.06 22.33
N PHE A 20 -0.65 6.22 22.40
CA PHE A 20 0.01 7.46 22.84
C PHE A 20 1.22 7.85 21.97
N GLY A 21 1.30 7.35 20.73
CA GLY A 21 2.48 7.53 19.86
C GLY A 21 2.18 8.19 18.51
N ILE A 22 3.26 8.59 17.82
CA ILE A 22 3.20 9.09 16.44
C ILE A 22 3.00 7.88 15.52
N LYS A 23 1.92 7.90 14.74
CA LYS A 23 1.68 6.87 13.73
C LYS A 23 2.60 7.11 12.53
N VAL A 24 3.32 6.07 12.12
CA VAL A 24 4.21 6.08 10.96
C VAL A 24 3.72 5.07 9.93
N PHE A 25 3.85 5.43 8.66
CA PHE A 25 3.62 4.55 7.51
C PHE A 25 4.96 4.17 6.93
N GLU A 26 5.17 2.87 6.72
CA GLU A 26 6.47 2.33 6.32
C GLU A 26 6.32 1.50 5.07
N LEU A 27 7.24 1.69 4.12
CA LEU A 27 7.42 0.87 2.94
C LEU A 27 8.75 0.13 3.07
N CYS A 28 8.70 -1.19 3.13
CA CYS A 28 9.87 -2.03 3.35
C CYS A 28 10.02 -3.07 2.24
N ASP A 29 11.25 -3.33 1.81
CA ASP A 29 11.58 -4.47 0.96
C ASP A 29 11.56 -5.75 1.82
N SER A 30 10.70 -6.69 1.43
CA SER A 30 10.52 -7.97 2.12
C SER A 30 11.71 -8.91 1.99
N ASN A 31 12.53 -8.77 0.94
CA ASN A 31 13.68 -9.64 0.69
C ASN A 31 14.91 -9.19 1.50
N THR A 32 15.11 -7.89 1.64
CA THR A 32 16.26 -7.30 2.33
C THR A 32 15.94 -6.79 3.73
N ALA A 33 14.66 -6.76 4.12
CA ALA A 33 14.14 -6.08 5.30
C ALA A 33 14.49 -4.58 5.37
N TYR A 34 14.86 -3.97 4.22
CA TYR A 34 15.24 -2.57 4.15
C TYR A 34 14.02 -1.66 4.14
N CYS A 35 14.00 -0.65 5.00
CA CYS A 35 12.95 0.37 4.97
C CYS A 35 13.24 1.38 3.86
N CYS A 36 12.51 1.26 2.75
CA CYS A 36 12.64 2.11 1.58
C CYS A 36 12.12 3.53 1.83
N LYS A 37 11.01 3.67 2.55
CA LYS A 37 10.39 4.98 2.82
C LYS A 37 9.55 4.99 4.10
N LEU A 38 9.57 6.13 4.79
CA LEU A 38 8.74 6.43 5.94
C LEU A 38 7.93 7.70 5.67
N ASP A 39 6.66 7.72 6.05
CA ASP A 39 5.84 8.93 6.12
C ASP A 39 5.13 9.04 7.47
N PHE A 40 5.10 10.24 8.03
CA PHE A 40 4.52 10.50 9.34
C PHE A 40 3.05 10.89 9.22
N TYR A 41 2.20 10.30 10.06
CA TYR A 41 0.83 10.73 10.19
C TYR A 41 0.77 12.08 10.91
N THR A 42 0.46 13.15 10.17
CA THR A 42 0.35 14.51 10.71
C THR A 42 -1.09 14.92 11.04
N GLY A 43 -2.02 13.97 11.19
CA GLY A 43 -3.43 14.27 11.44
C GLY A 43 -4.26 14.35 10.16
N ARG A 44 -5.24 15.27 10.13
CA ARG A 44 -6.16 15.42 8.97
C ARG A 44 -5.47 16.19 7.85
N LYS A 45 -5.24 15.51 6.72
CA LYS A 45 -4.83 16.13 5.45
C LYS A 45 -6.07 16.30 4.55
N LYS A 46 -6.00 17.27 3.63
CA LYS A 46 -6.99 17.36 2.54
C LYS A 46 -6.68 16.22 1.57
N ASN A 47 -7.56 15.23 1.52
CA ASN A 47 -7.39 14.09 0.64
C ASN A 47 -7.85 14.42 -0.77
N SER A 48 -7.28 13.72 -1.75
CA SER A 48 -7.75 13.72 -3.13
C SER A 48 -9.18 13.14 -3.22
N PRO A 49 -9.87 13.32 -4.37
CA PRO A 49 -11.13 12.65 -4.64
C PRO A 49 -11.04 11.12 -4.60
N LEU A 50 -9.84 10.54 -4.75
CA LEU A 50 -9.58 9.10 -4.72
C LEU A 50 -9.52 8.54 -3.29
N GLY A 51 -9.34 9.43 -2.30
CA GLY A 51 -9.48 9.15 -0.87
C GLY A 51 -8.15 9.00 -0.14
N ALA A 52 -8.21 9.12 1.19
CA ALA A 52 -7.04 9.16 2.06
C ALA A 52 -6.11 7.93 1.93
N THR A 53 -6.70 6.75 1.79
CA THR A 53 -5.94 5.49 1.69
C THR A 53 -5.16 5.41 0.38
N PHE A 54 -5.74 5.90 -0.71
CA PHE A 54 -5.07 6.01 -2.00
C PHE A 54 -3.86 6.95 -1.89
N ASP A 55 -4.07 8.17 -1.41
CA ASP A 55 -3.01 9.20 -1.31
C ASP A 55 -1.82 8.75 -0.46
N ILE A 56 -2.10 8.02 0.64
CA ILE A 56 -1.05 7.48 1.51
C ILE A 56 -0.21 6.44 0.76
N VAL A 57 -0.87 5.46 0.13
CA VAL A 57 -0.16 4.37 -0.55
C VAL A 57 0.60 4.88 -1.77
N GLU A 58 -0.06 5.66 -2.63
CA GLU A 58 0.55 6.29 -3.81
C GLU A 58 1.76 7.13 -3.42
N GLY A 59 1.62 8.00 -2.40
CA GLY A 59 2.72 8.82 -1.92
C GLY A 59 3.92 8.02 -1.43
N LEU A 60 3.69 6.85 -0.83
CA LEU A 60 4.77 5.99 -0.35
C LEU A 60 5.44 5.19 -1.47
N ILE A 61 4.66 4.63 -2.40
CA ILE A 61 5.22 3.80 -3.47
C ILE A 61 5.71 4.58 -4.69
N ALA A 62 5.35 5.86 -4.85
CA ALA A 62 5.76 6.69 -5.99
C ALA A 62 7.22 6.51 -6.47
N PRO A 63 8.26 6.46 -5.61
CA PRO A 63 9.64 6.25 -6.06
C PRO A 63 9.98 4.82 -6.53
N HIS A 64 9.08 3.85 -6.31
CA HIS A 64 9.24 2.43 -6.63
C HIS A 64 8.19 1.91 -7.62
N LEU A 65 7.42 2.80 -8.24
CA LEU A 65 6.51 2.43 -9.32
C LEU A 65 7.31 1.99 -10.55
N ASP A 66 6.66 1.21 -11.42
CA ASP A 66 7.19 0.75 -12.71
C ASP A 66 8.37 -0.25 -12.66
N TRP A 67 8.71 -0.76 -11.48
CA TRP A 67 9.79 -1.75 -11.30
C TRP A 67 9.35 -3.22 -11.40
N GLY A 68 8.09 -3.47 -11.75
CA GLY A 68 7.57 -4.85 -11.84
C GLY A 68 7.43 -5.54 -10.49
N GLN A 69 7.38 -4.76 -9.40
CA GLN A 69 7.35 -5.28 -8.04
C GLN A 69 5.93 -5.63 -7.60
N THR A 70 5.83 -6.50 -6.58
CA THR A 70 4.55 -6.81 -5.94
C THR A 70 4.46 -6.13 -4.58
N LEU A 71 3.44 -5.30 -4.40
CA LEU A 71 3.13 -4.58 -3.18
C LEU A 71 2.16 -5.38 -2.30
N TYR A 72 2.53 -5.61 -1.05
CA TYR A 72 1.70 -6.22 -0.01
C TYR A 72 1.18 -5.15 0.94
N ILE A 73 -0.15 -5.06 1.08
CA ILE A 73 -0.81 -4.00 1.83
C ILE A 73 -1.80 -4.58 2.84
N ASN A 74 -1.88 -3.95 4.02
CA ASN A 74 -2.92 -4.24 5.00
C ASN A 74 -4.33 -3.84 4.51
N ASN A 75 -5.35 -4.54 5.02
CA ASN A 75 -6.75 -4.41 4.63
C ASN A 75 -7.41 -3.06 4.81
N TYR A 76 -6.84 -2.20 5.64
CA TYR A 76 -7.37 -0.86 5.82
C TYR A 76 -7.09 0.03 4.59
N TYR A 77 -6.03 -0.27 3.85
CA TYR A 77 -5.51 0.56 2.77
C TYR A 77 -5.79 -0.04 1.39
N THR A 78 -6.47 -1.17 1.32
CA THR A 78 -6.89 -1.78 0.05
C THR A 78 -8.09 -1.02 -0.53
N SER A 79 -8.04 -0.72 -1.84
CA SER A 79 -9.20 -0.25 -2.60
C SER A 79 -9.12 -0.70 -4.06
N PRO A 80 -10.26 -0.90 -4.76
CA PRO A 80 -10.25 -1.31 -6.16
C PRO A 80 -9.57 -0.30 -7.09
N ILE A 81 -9.80 1.00 -6.84
CA ILE A 81 -9.19 2.10 -7.61
C ILE A 81 -7.67 2.09 -7.45
N LEU A 82 -7.17 1.90 -6.22
CA LEU A 82 -5.74 1.78 -5.97
C LEU A 82 -5.12 0.62 -6.77
N PHE A 83 -5.77 -0.53 -6.80
CA PHE A 83 -5.26 -1.71 -7.49
C PHE A 83 -5.27 -1.52 -9.01
N ALA A 84 -6.25 -0.80 -9.55
CA ALA A 84 -6.28 -0.41 -10.95
C ALA A 84 -5.10 0.51 -11.30
N CYS A 85 -4.87 1.57 -10.53
CA CYS A 85 -3.75 2.49 -10.76
C CYS A 85 -2.39 1.80 -10.63
N LEU A 86 -2.20 0.94 -9.61
CA LEU A 86 -0.94 0.20 -9.45
C LEU A 86 -0.66 -0.71 -10.65
N LYS A 87 -1.71 -1.35 -11.20
CA LYS A 87 -1.59 -2.18 -12.40
C LYS A 87 -1.18 -1.39 -13.63
N GLU A 88 -1.68 -0.16 -13.79
CA GLU A 88 -1.25 0.75 -14.87
C GLU A 88 0.25 1.08 -14.77
N HIS A 89 0.76 1.18 -13.55
CA HIS A 89 2.18 1.41 -13.23
C HIS A 89 3.02 0.13 -13.09
N SER A 90 2.64 -0.94 -13.81
CA SER A 90 3.34 -2.24 -13.80
C SER A 90 3.64 -2.80 -12.40
N THR A 91 2.83 -2.45 -11.40
CA THR A 91 3.02 -2.82 -10.01
C THR A 91 1.86 -3.70 -9.58
N LEU A 92 2.15 -4.94 -9.23
CA LEU A 92 1.13 -5.85 -8.73
C LEU A 92 0.83 -5.51 -7.27
N ALA A 93 -0.41 -5.71 -6.83
CA ALA A 93 -0.81 -5.44 -5.45
C ALA A 93 -1.60 -6.60 -4.87
N SER A 94 -1.35 -6.90 -3.60
CA SER A 94 -2.06 -7.91 -2.84
C SER A 94 -2.37 -7.39 -1.44
N GLY A 95 -3.60 -7.61 -1.01
CA GLY A 95 -4.06 -7.27 0.33
C GLY A 95 -5.38 -7.95 0.62
N THR A 96 -5.69 -8.11 1.91
CA THR A 96 -6.99 -8.64 2.33
C THR A 96 -8.02 -7.54 2.30
N MET A 97 -9.27 -7.80 1.92
CA MET A 97 -10.32 -6.79 1.93
C MET A 97 -11.30 -7.08 3.08
N ARG A 98 -11.77 -6.04 3.77
CA ARG A 98 -12.80 -6.22 4.81
C ARG A 98 -14.18 -6.40 4.17
N MET A 99 -14.98 -7.34 4.69
CA MET A 99 -16.33 -7.61 4.17
C MET A 99 -17.25 -6.37 4.19
N ASN A 100 -17.04 -5.46 5.13
CA ASN A 100 -17.85 -4.24 5.27
C ASN A 100 -17.36 -3.07 4.40
N GLN A 101 -16.32 -3.26 3.57
CA GLN A 101 -15.92 -2.25 2.60
C GLN A 101 -16.74 -2.41 1.32
N PRO A 102 -17.45 -1.36 0.87
CA PRO A 102 -18.22 -1.44 -0.36
C PRO A 102 -17.29 -1.63 -1.54
N TRP A 103 -17.52 -2.69 -2.31
CA TRP A 103 -16.90 -2.87 -3.62
C TRP A 103 -17.39 -1.75 -4.54
N LYS A 104 -16.57 -0.71 -4.71
CA LYS A 104 -16.76 0.26 -5.77
C LYS A 104 -15.97 -0.22 -6.97
N CYS A 105 -16.66 -0.96 -7.85
CA CYS A 105 -16.14 -1.32 -9.16
C CYS A 105 -15.81 -0.04 -9.93
N CYS A 106 -14.75 -0.03 -10.73
CA CYS A 106 -14.34 1.12 -11.55
C CYS A 106 -15.28 1.39 -12.73
N HIS A 107 -16.57 1.06 -12.63
CA HIS A 107 -17.58 1.32 -13.65
C HIS A 107 -18.67 2.21 -13.08
N ASN A 108 -18.84 3.35 -13.74
CA ASN A 108 -20.06 4.14 -13.74
C ASN A 108 -20.87 3.72 -14.97
#